data_AF-A0A958G835-F1
#
_entry.id   AF-A0A958G835-F1
#
_cell.length_a   1.000
_cell.length_b   1.000
_cell.length_c   1.000
_cell.angle_alpha   90.00
_cell.angle_beta   90.00
_cell.angle_gamma   90.00
#
_symmetry.space_group_name_H-M   'P 1'
#
loop_
_entity.id
_entity.type
_entity.pdbx_description
1 polymer ?
#
loop_
_entity_poly.entity_id
_entity_poly.type
_entity_poly.pdbx_seq_one_letter_code
_entity_poly.pdbx_strand_id
1 'polypeptide(L)'
;LFVRNRSLEAKPFLIRALALLLPEELDYRQSTRYYLGFIAFFEGEYARAEGYFREIIAAAPAPVGQAPGYFGLAHIHYQHKDFQEVIDLCQQIIRLDAQFYDMETIAYFLCKSYMELALWQQLALFLPELLNRYPDGRYQSVYPELQKALQDSQRTAGNRMDLN
;
A
#
# COMPACT_ATOMS: atom_id res chain seq x y z
N LEU A 1 11.14 10.51 4.84
CA LEU A 1 9.86 11.02 5.38
C LEU A 1 9.56 12.37 4.74
N PHE A 2 8.65 12.36 3.76
CA PHE A 2 8.17 13.52 3.01
C PHE A 2 7.08 14.21 3.87
N VAL A 3 7.45 15.27 4.59
CA VAL A 3 6.53 15.94 5.54
C VAL A 3 5.62 16.89 4.74
N ARG A 4 4.29 16.80 4.97
CA ARG A 4 3.18 17.48 4.26
C ARG A 4 3.44 18.91 3.73
N ASN A 5 4.26 19.73 4.39
CA ASN A 5 4.58 21.08 3.93
C ASN A 5 5.61 21.13 2.79
N ARG A 6 6.60 20.23 2.76
CA ARG A 6 7.64 20.22 1.71
C ARG A 6 7.15 19.63 0.38
N SER A 7 6.10 18.80 0.42
CA SER A 7 5.45 18.26 -0.78
C SER A 7 4.82 19.31 -1.67
N LEU A 8 4.25 20.36 -1.08
CA LEU A 8 3.59 21.44 -1.82
C LEU A 8 4.61 22.28 -2.60
N GLU A 9 5.79 22.52 -2.01
CA GLU A 9 6.89 23.26 -2.66
C GLU A 9 7.51 22.47 -3.83
N ALA A 10 7.59 21.15 -3.74
CA ALA A 10 8.20 20.30 -4.76
C ALA A 10 7.32 20.10 -6.01
N LYS A 11 5.98 20.15 -5.86
CA LYS A 11 5.00 19.93 -6.94
C LYS A 11 5.28 20.71 -8.23
N PRO A 12 5.47 22.05 -8.23
CA PRO A 12 5.74 22.80 -9.46
C PRO A 12 7.05 22.39 -10.15
N PHE A 13 8.09 22.05 -9.38
CA PHE A 13 9.37 21.60 -9.93
C PHE A 13 9.26 20.21 -10.57
N LEU A 14 8.51 19.30 -9.95
CA LEU A 14 8.27 17.95 -10.49
C LEU A 14 7.41 17.99 -11.76
N ILE A 15 6.39 18.85 -11.82
CA ILE A 15 5.59 19.06 -13.05
C ILE A 15 6.49 19.58 -14.17
N ARG A 16 7.33 20.59 -13.88
CA ARG A 16 8.27 21.14 -14.85
C ARG A 16 9.28 20.09 -15.30
N ALA A 17 9.82 19.29 -14.37
CA ALA A 17 10.75 18.21 -14.69
C ALA A 17 10.09 17.19 -15.62
N LEU A 18 8.88 16.71 -15.30
CA LEU A 18 8.17 15.75 -16.14
C LEU A 18 7.93 16.25 -17.57
N ALA A 19 7.70 17.55 -17.74
CA ALA A 19 7.52 18.18 -19.05
C ALA A 19 8.82 18.31 -19.87
N LEU A 20 9.98 18.33 -19.19
CA LEU A 20 11.29 18.44 -19.83
C LEU A 20 11.95 17.08 -20.09
N LEU A 21 11.54 16.03 -19.37
CA LEU A 21 12.09 14.69 -19.51
C LEU A 21 11.70 14.04 -20.84
N LEU A 22 12.72 13.57 -21.56
CA LEU A 22 12.59 12.86 -22.83
C LEU A 22 12.00 11.46 -22.61
N PRO A 23 11.32 10.86 -23.61
CA PRO A 23 10.71 9.53 -23.48
C PRO A 23 11.68 8.42 -23.02
N GLU A 24 12.93 8.48 -23.45
CA GLU A 24 14.01 7.56 -23.09
C GLU A 24 14.47 7.68 -21.63
N GLU A 25 14.17 8.79 -20.95
CA GLU A 25 14.48 9.03 -19.54
C GLU A 25 13.45 8.38 -18.61
N LEU A 26 13.10 7.13 -18.92
CA LEU A 26 11.95 6.43 -18.34
C LEU A 26 12.02 6.37 -16.82
N ASP A 27 13.18 6.03 -16.25
CA ASP A 27 13.37 5.93 -14.79
C ASP A 27 13.07 7.25 -14.07
N TYR A 28 13.51 8.38 -14.65
CA TYR A 28 13.23 9.71 -14.10
C TYR A 28 11.76 10.06 -14.26
N ARG A 29 11.14 9.72 -15.39
CA ARG A 29 9.70 9.96 -15.61
C ARG A 29 8.85 9.16 -14.64
N GLN A 30 9.18 7.89 -14.43
CA GLN A 30 8.48 7.01 -13.50
C GLN A 30 8.63 7.48 -12.06
N SER A 31 9.85 7.81 -11.65
CA SER A 31 10.11 8.38 -10.32
C SER A 31 9.34 9.70 -10.11
N THR A 32 9.32 10.57 -11.13
CA THR A 32 8.62 11.86 -11.06
C THR A 32 7.10 11.66 -10.94
N ARG A 33 6.52 10.76 -11.73
CA ARG A 33 5.09 10.39 -11.63
C ARG A 33 4.76 9.79 -10.28
N TYR A 34 5.63 8.94 -9.74
CA TYR A 34 5.45 8.35 -8.41
C TYR A 34 5.31 9.44 -7.34
N TYR A 35 6.23 10.41 -7.31
CA TYR A 35 6.15 11.53 -6.36
C TYR A 35 4.94 12.42 -6.59
N LEU A 36 4.61 12.75 -7.85
CA LEU A 36 3.40 13.53 -8.17
C LEU A 36 2.11 12.81 -7.77
N GLY A 37 2.07 11.48 -7.92
CA GLY A 37 0.97 10.63 -7.47
C GLY A 37 0.76 10.73 -5.97
N PHE A 38 1.82 10.58 -5.18
CA PHE A 38 1.72 10.71 -3.72
C PHE A 38 1.43 12.15 -3.26
N ILE A 39 1.97 13.17 -3.92
CA ILE A 39 1.61 14.57 -3.64
C ILE A 39 0.10 14.78 -3.85
N ALA A 40 -0.43 14.37 -5.00
CA ALA A 40 -1.86 14.47 -5.30
C ALA A 40 -2.71 13.68 -4.29
N PHE A 41 -2.27 12.48 -3.88
CA PHE A 41 -2.93 11.68 -2.85
C PHE A 41 -3.01 12.43 -1.51
N PHE A 42 -1.91 13.04 -1.06
CA PHE A 42 -1.89 13.79 0.21
C PHE A 42 -2.68 15.09 0.17
N GLU A 43 -2.91 15.66 -1.02
CA GLU A 43 -3.79 16.81 -1.24
C GLU A 43 -5.28 16.39 -1.37
N GLY A 44 -5.59 15.09 -1.39
CA GLY A 44 -6.94 14.58 -1.61
C GLY A 44 -7.38 14.57 -3.08
N GLU A 45 -6.48 14.86 -4.02
CA GLU A 45 -6.72 14.81 -5.47
C GLU A 45 -6.65 13.35 -5.98
N TYR A 46 -7.48 12.44 -5.43
CA TYR A 46 -7.35 10.99 -5.67
C TYR A 46 -7.42 10.58 -7.13
N ALA A 47 -8.32 11.18 -7.93
CA ALA A 47 -8.42 10.89 -9.36
C ALA A 47 -7.14 11.25 -10.13
N ARG A 48 -6.46 12.32 -9.72
CA ARG A 48 -5.18 12.73 -10.31
C ARG A 48 -4.04 11.83 -9.86
N ALA A 49 -4.03 11.46 -8.59
CA ALA A 49 -3.08 10.49 -8.04
C ALA A 49 -3.17 9.15 -8.80
N GLU A 50 -4.39 8.65 -9.00
CA GLU A 50 -4.67 7.45 -9.78
C GLU A 50 -4.13 7.56 -11.21
N GLY A 51 -4.35 8.70 -11.89
CA GLY A 51 -3.79 8.95 -13.22
C GLY A 51 -2.28 8.77 -13.27
N TYR A 52 -1.55 9.37 -12.33
CA TYR A 52 -0.08 9.21 -12.25
C TYR A 52 0.33 7.76 -12.02
N PHE A 53 -0.33 7.04 -11.11
CA PHE A 53 0.00 5.65 -10.81
C PHE A 53 -0.34 4.70 -11.97
N ARG A 54 -1.43 4.94 -12.70
CA ARG A 54 -1.77 4.18 -13.91
C ARG A 54 -0.79 4.42 -15.05
N GLU A 55 -0.27 5.64 -15.21
CA GLU A 55 0.80 5.91 -16.16
C GLU A 55 2.09 5.13 -15.83
N ILE A 56 2.37 4.89 -14.54
CA ILE A 56 3.51 4.05 -14.15
C ILE A 56 3.32 2.62 -14.63
N ILE A 57 2.15 2.04 -14.37
CA ILE A 57 1.81 0.68 -14.79
C ILE A 57 1.88 0.55 -16.32
N ALA A 58 1.30 1.50 -17.04
CA ALA A 58 1.21 1.45 -18.51
C ALA A 58 2.57 1.62 -19.21
N ALA A 59 3.47 2.42 -18.65
CA ALA A 59 4.78 2.70 -19.26
C ALA A 59 5.92 1.84 -18.70
N ALA A 60 5.63 0.85 -17.84
CA ALA A 60 6.64 -0.07 -17.33
C ALA A 60 7.13 -1.03 -18.44
N PRO A 61 8.45 -1.13 -18.68
CA PRO A 61 8.99 -1.97 -19.75
C PRO A 61 9.00 -3.46 -19.39
N ALA A 62 8.92 -3.77 -18.09
CA ALA A 62 8.87 -5.11 -17.54
C ALA A 62 7.84 -5.17 -16.40
N PRO A 63 7.27 -6.35 -16.09
CA PRO A 63 6.23 -6.49 -15.07
C PRO A 63 6.63 -5.95 -13.69
N VAL A 64 7.89 -6.15 -13.27
CA VAL A 64 8.41 -5.64 -11.98
C VAL A 64 8.28 -4.11 -11.86
N GLY A 65 8.42 -3.38 -12.97
CA GLY A 65 8.31 -1.92 -13.00
C GLY A 65 6.89 -1.39 -12.80
N GLN A 66 5.87 -2.26 -12.80
CA GLN A 66 4.48 -1.88 -12.52
C GLN A 66 4.19 -1.78 -11.02
N ALA A 67 5.00 -2.47 -10.18
CA ALA A 67 4.79 -2.55 -8.74
C ALA A 67 4.63 -1.18 -8.05
N PRO A 68 5.44 -0.13 -8.36
CA PRO A 68 5.26 1.18 -7.74
C PRO A 68 3.92 1.84 -8.06
N GLY A 69 3.35 1.60 -9.25
CA GLY A 69 2.02 2.10 -9.61
C GLY A 69 0.91 1.39 -8.84
N TYR A 70 0.95 0.05 -8.76
CA TYR A 70 0.00 -0.70 -7.94
C TYR A 70 0.08 -0.33 -6.46
N PHE A 71 1.27 -0.02 -5.95
CA PHE A 71 1.47 0.44 -4.58
C PHE A 71 0.75 1.78 -4.31
N GLY A 72 0.84 2.72 -5.25
CA GLY A 72 0.09 3.97 -5.17
C GLY A 72 -1.43 3.76 -5.23
N LEU A 73 -1.91 2.86 -6.08
CA LEU A 73 -3.34 2.50 -6.13
C LEU A 73 -3.81 1.85 -4.81
N ALA A 74 -2.99 1.00 -4.19
CA ALA A 74 -3.31 0.38 -2.91
C ALA A 74 -3.52 1.45 -1.81
N HIS A 75 -2.75 2.54 -1.82
CA HIS A 75 -2.96 3.66 -0.89
C HIS A 75 -4.30 4.37 -1.11
N ILE A 76 -4.70 4.57 -2.38
CA ILE A 76 -5.99 5.19 -2.72
C ILE A 76 -7.13 4.31 -2.24
N HIS A 77 -7.12 3.02 -2.57
CA HIS A 77 -8.16 2.08 -2.15
C HIS A 77 -8.21 1.92 -0.64
N TYR A 78 -7.06 1.89 0.04
CA TYR A 78 -7.00 1.85 1.50
C TYR A 78 -7.65 3.09 2.12
N GLN A 79 -7.40 4.27 1.56
CA GLN A 79 -8.01 5.53 1.98
C GLN A 79 -9.54 5.53 1.79
N HIS A 80 -10.04 4.87 0.74
CA HIS A 80 -11.47 4.69 0.50
C HIS A 80 -12.10 3.51 1.26
N LYS A 81 -11.28 2.73 1.97
CA LYS A 81 -11.68 1.49 2.68
C LYS A 81 -12.17 0.37 1.75
N ASP A 82 -11.69 0.38 0.50
CA ASP A 82 -11.91 -0.69 -0.48
C ASP A 82 -10.96 -1.85 -0.18
N PHE A 83 -11.19 -2.54 0.95
CA PHE A 83 -10.21 -3.48 1.51
C PHE A 83 -9.96 -4.71 0.64
N GLN A 84 -10.92 -5.12 -0.19
CA GLN A 84 -10.72 -6.24 -1.11
C GLN A 84 -9.73 -5.87 -2.22
N GLU A 85 -9.89 -4.67 -2.80
CA GLU A 85 -9.00 -4.12 -3.81
C GLU A 85 -7.59 -3.91 -3.24
N VAL A 86 -7.47 -3.47 -1.98
CA VAL A 86 -6.17 -3.37 -1.29
C VAL A 86 -5.48 -4.73 -1.25
N ILE A 87 -6.20 -5.80 -0.89
CA ILE A 87 -5.65 -7.15 -0.85
C ILE A 87 -5.14 -7.57 -2.24
N ASP A 88 -5.98 -7.40 -3.27
CA ASP A 88 -5.66 -7.82 -4.63
C ASP A 88 -4.42 -7.09 -5.17
N LEU A 89 -4.33 -5.77 -4.91
CA LEU A 89 -3.20 -4.93 -5.30
C LEU A 89 -1.92 -5.29 -4.53
N CYS A 90 -2.01 -5.48 -3.21
CA CYS A 90 -0.86 -5.89 -2.39
C CYS A 90 -0.31 -7.25 -2.82
N GLN A 91 -1.17 -8.23 -3.09
CA GLN A 91 -0.75 -9.53 -3.61
C GLN A 91 -0.15 -9.42 -5.01
N GLN A 92 -0.68 -8.53 -5.87
CA GLN A 92 -0.09 -8.26 -7.18
C GLN A 92 1.33 -7.70 -7.06
N ILE A 93 1.56 -6.76 -6.14
CA ILE A 93 2.91 -6.21 -5.90
C ILE A 93 3.87 -7.33 -5.48
N ILE A 94 3.49 -8.17 -4.52
CA ILE A 94 4.33 -9.29 -4.04
C ILE A 94 4.66 -10.28 -5.17
N ARG A 95 3.71 -10.55 -6.08
CA ARG A 95 3.95 -11.41 -7.25
C ARG A 95 4.93 -10.80 -8.25
N LEU A 96 4.89 -9.48 -8.43
CA LEU A 96 5.75 -8.77 -9.38
C LEU A 96 7.15 -8.49 -8.82
N ASP A 97 7.21 -8.20 -7.53
CA ASP A 97 8.42 -7.81 -6.80
C ASP A 97 8.35 -8.30 -5.35
N ALA A 98 8.89 -9.49 -5.10
CA ALA A 98 8.94 -10.09 -3.76
C ALA A 98 9.87 -9.33 -2.79
N GLN A 99 10.68 -8.40 -3.29
CA GLN A 99 11.60 -7.58 -2.51
C GLN A 99 11.25 -6.09 -2.61
N PHE A 100 9.98 -5.77 -2.86
CA PHE A 100 9.51 -4.41 -2.99
C PHE A 100 10.00 -3.53 -1.82
N TYR A 101 10.43 -2.32 -2.12
CA TYR A 101 11.17 -1.50 -1.15
C TYR A 101 10.37 -1.19 0.14
N ASP A 102 9.03 -1.25 0.09
CA ASP A 102 8.15 -1.00 1.23
C ASP A 102 7.23 -2.21 1.55
N MET A 103 7.85 -3.36 1.81
CA MET A 103 7.15 -4.57 2.26
C MET A 103 6.42 -4.41 3.60
N GLU A 104 6.86 -3.49 4.46
CA GLU A 104 6.19 -3.22 5.73
C GLU A 104 4.78 -2.64 5.52
N THR A 105 4.64 -1.64 4.66
CA THR A 105 3.33 -1.05 4.34
C THR A 105 2.41 -2.07 3.69
N ILE A 106 2.94 -2.92 2.81
CA ILE A 106 2.19 -4.02 2.18
C ILE A 106 1.68 -4.99 3.24
N ALA A 107 2.55 -5.44 4.16
CA ALA A 107 2.16 -6.36 5.23
C ALA A 107 1.12 -5.74 6.17
N TYR A 108 1.27 -4.45 6.50
CA TYR A 108 0.28 -3.70 7.28
C TYR A 108 -1.07 -3.61 6.55
N PHE A 109 -1.09 -3.21 5.28
CA PHE A 109 -2.31 -3.12 4.47
C PHE A 109 -3.03 -4.46 4.39
N LEU A 110 -2.31 -5.56 4.17
CA LEU A 110 -2.89 -6.90 4.17
C LEU A 110 -3.50 -7.24 5.54
N CYS A 111 -2.75 -7.10 6.64
CA CYS A 111 -3.26 -7.42 7.97
C CYS A 111 -4.50 -6.59 8.34
N LYS A 112 -4.47 -5.28 8.09
CA LYS A 112 -5.60 -4.40 8.37
C LYS A 112 -6.80 -4.74 7.49
N SER A 113 -6.60 -4.98 6.20
CA SER A 113 -7.69 -5.36 5.28
C SER A 113 -8.30 -6.72 5.65
N TYR A 114 -7.48 -7.71 6.03
CA TYR A 114 -7.97 -9.00 6.52
C TYR A 114 -8.79 -8.83 7.80
N MET A 115 -8.37 -7.98 8.74
CA MET A 115 -9.14 -7.71 9.95
C MET A 115 -10.49 -7.05 9.64
N GLU A 116 -10.51 -6.01 8.81
CA GLU A 116 -11.71 -5.25 8.47
C GLU A 116 -12.74 -6.09 7.70
N LEU A 117 -12.28 -7.05 6.89
CA LEU A 117 -13.13 -8.01 6.19
C LEU A 117 -13.42 -9.30 6.98
N ALA A 118 -13.00 -9.37 8.26
CA ALA A 118 -13.15 -10.55 9.10
C ALA A 118 -12.54 -11.85 8.49
N LEU A 119 -11.47 -11.70 7.70
CA LEU A 119 -10.68 -12.78 7.12
C LEU A 119 -9.64 -13.30 8.13
N TRP A 120 -10.14 -13.89 9.21
CA TRP A 120 -9.36 -14.25 10.39
C TRP A 120 -8.25 -15.27 10.11
N GLN A 121 -8.47 -16.19 9.17
CA GLN A 121 -7.48 -17.22 8.83
C GLN A 121 -6.25 -16.60 8.15
N GLN A 122 -6.48 -15.66 7.23
CA GLN A 122 -5.44 -14.90 6.55
C GLN A 122 -4.72 -13.98 7.53
N LEU A 123 -5.46 -13.29 8.41
CA LEU A 123 -4.85 -12.48 9.47
C LEU A 123 -3.95 -13.32 10.39
N ALA A 124 -4.40 -14.51 10.80
CA ALA A 124 -3.61 -15.42 11.64
C ALA A 124 -2.30 -15.86 10.97
N LEU A 125 -2.30 -16.02 9.65
CA LEU A 125 -1.13 -16.41 8.88
C LEU A 125 -0.13 -15.24 8.74
N PHE A 126 -0.61 -14.04 8.43
CA PHE A 126 0.25 -12.90 8.07
C PHE A 126 0.69 -12.03 9.26
N LEU A 127 -0.12 -11.92 10.32
CA LEU A 127 0.20 -11.07 11.46
C LEU A 127 1.54 -11.44 12.14
N PRO A 128 1.87 -12.74 12.38
CA PRO A 128 3.17 -13.10 12.95
C PRO A 128 4.37 -12.64 12.10
N GLU A 129 4.25 -12.68 10.77
CA GLU A 129 5.32 -12.23 9.88
C GLU A 129 5.56 -10.72 10.02
N LEU A 130 4.49 -9.91 10.04
CA LEU A 130 4.56 -8.47 10.28
C LEU A 130 5.25 -8.16 11.61
N LEU A 131 4.82 -8.81 12.69
CA LEU A 131 5.37 -8.61 14.03
C LEU A 131 6.84 -9.02 14.15
N ASN A 132 7.23 -10.14 13.53
CA ASN A 132 8.59 -10.65 13.61
C ASN A 132 9.57 -9.87 12.73
N ARG A 133 9.14 -9.44 11.54
CA ARG A 133 9.99 -8.73 10.59
C ARG A 133 10.10 -7.24 10.91
N TYR A 134 9.07 -6.65 11.49
CA TYR A 134 8.98 -5.22 11.80
C TYR A 134 8.50 -4.97 13.24
N PRO A 135 9.21 -5.49 14.27
CA PRO A 135 8.77 -5.37 15.66
C PRO A 135 8.62 -3.92 16.12
N ASP A 136 9.57 -3.05 15.74
CA ASP A 136 9.56 -1.61 16.02
C ASP A 136 9.21 -0.79 14.75
N GLY A 137 8.34 -1.35 13.91
CA GLY A 137 7.94 -0.75 12.64
C GLY A 137 7.18 0.58 12.75
N ARG A 138 7.03 1.28 11.61
CA ARG A 138 6.18 2.47 11.47
C ARG A 138 4.75 2.23 11.95
N TYR A 139 4.25 1.01 11.84
CA TYR A 139 2.88 0.64 12.19
C TYR A 139 2.74 -0.01 13.57
N GLN A 140 3.79 -0.04 14.40
CA GLN A 140 3.77 -0.75 15.68
C GLN A 140 2.61 -0.38 16.62
N SER A 141 2.11 0.87 16.55
CA SER A 141 1.00 1.34 17.37
C SER A 141 -0.33 0.62 17.09
N VAL A 142 -0.50 0.01 15.92
CA VAL A 142 -1.72 -0.73 15.55
C VAL A 142 -1.65 -2.22 15.89
N TYR A 143 -0.46 -2.75 16.24
CA TYR A 143 -0.28 -4.18 16.49
C TYR A 143 -1.18 -4.72 17.61
N PRO A 144 -1.37 -4.01 18.74
CA PRO A 144 -2.27 -4.49 19.79
C PRO A 144 -3.73 -4.63 19.32
N GLU A 145 -4.19 -3.75 18.42
CA GLU A 145 -5.54 -3.84 17.85
C GLU A 145 -5.69 -5.10 17.00
N LEU A 146 -4.74 -5.35 16.08
CA LEU A 146 -4.74 -6.53 15.21
C LEU A 146 -4.70 -7.83 16.03
N GLN A 147 -3.84 -7.87 17.06
CA GLN A 147 -3.72 -9.04 17.95
C GLN A 147 -5.01 -9.29 18.73
N LYS A 148 -5.61 -8.23 19.30
CA LYS A 148 -6.86 -8.35 20.06
C LYS A 148 -8.01 -8.83 19.17
N ALA A 149 -8.17 -8.24 17.99
CA ALA A 149 -9.22 -8.64 17.05
C ALA A 149 -9.11 -10.13 16.67
N LEU A 150 -7.88 -10.60 16.42
CA LEU A 150 -7.64 -12.01 16.13
C LEU A 150 -7.99 -12.91 17.33
N GLN A 151 -7.59 -12.55 18.55
CA GLN A 151 -7.91 -13.31 19.76
C GLN A 151 -9.42 -13.40 20.01
N ASP A 152 -10.13 -12.28 19.85
CA ASP A 152 -11.58 -12.22 20.06
C ASP A 152 -12.34 -13.06 19.02
N SER A 153 -11.85 -13.10 17.76
CA SER A 153 -12.41 -13.97 16.72
C SER A 153 -12.30 -15.47 17.07
N GLN A 154 -11.17 -15.89 17.65
CA GLN A 154 -10.90 -17.28 18.01
C GLN A 154 -11.75 -17.74 19.21
N ARG A 155 -11.94 -16.87 20.21
CA ARG A 155 -12.81 -17.16 21.38
C ARG A 155 -14.26 -17.38 20.96
N THR A 156 -14.74 -16.55 20.04
CA THR A 156 -16.11 -16.65 19.51
C THR A 156 -16.32 -17.95 18.73
N ALA A 157 -15.31 -18.43 18.01
CA ALA A 157 -15.35 -19.71 17.30
C ALA A 157 -15.31 -20.92 18.25
N GLY A 158 -14.48 -20.88 19.29
CA GLY A 158 -14.39 -21.92 20.32
C GLY A 158 -15.70 -22.11 21.08
N ASN A 159 -16.32 -21.01 21.55
CA ASN A 159 -17.59 -21.07 22.28
C ASN A 159 -18.77 -21.60 21.44
N ARG A 160 -18.70 -21.58 20.11
CA ARG A 160 -19.74 -22.16 19.23
C ARG A 160 -19.58 -23.67 19.04
N MET A 161 -18.39 -24.22 19.27
CA MET A 161 -18.15 -25.67 19.16
C MET A 161 -18.50 -26.42 20.45
N ASP A 162 -18.53 -25.73 21.60
CA ASP A 162 -18.86 -26.33 22.91
C ASP A 162 -20.37 -26.36 23.24
N LEU A 163 -21.24 -25.89 22.33
CA LEU A 163 -22.69 -25.78 22.52
C LEU A 163 -23.52 -26.72 21.61
N ASN A 164 -22.88 -27.65 20.91
CA ASN A 164 -23.53 -28.72 20.12
C ASN A 164 -23.16 -30.09 20.68
#